data_AF-A0A8T7EJK6-F1
#
_entry.id   AF-A0A8T7EJK6-F1
#
_cell.length_a   1.000
_cell.length_b   1.000
_cell.length_c   1.000
_cell.angle_alpha   90.00
_cell.angle_beta   90.00
_cell.angle_gamma   90.00
#
_symmetry.space_group_name_H-M   'P 1'
#
loop_
_entity.id
_entity.type
_entity.pdbx_description
1 polymer ?
#
loop_
_entity_poly.entity_id
_entity_poly.type
_entity_poly.pdbx_seq_one_letter_code
_entity_poly.pdbx_strand_id
1 'polypeptide(L)'
;MDTFLLFSVILLWILVPLNIVMTIGLARRIKSRLPPPIEFLKAGQPAPPFTAWTLAGTQVTEQDYAGQSIAFIFLISPLPALP
;
A
#
# COMPACT_ATOMS: atom_id res chain seq x y z
N MET A 1 -14.49 -50.81 -3.85
CA MET A 1 -13.64 -49.69 -4.34
C MET A 1 -14.48 -48.49 -4.73
N ASP A 2 -15.71 -48.69 -5.22
CA ASP A 2 -16.60 -47.64 -5.71
C ASP A 2 -17.08 -46.68 -4.60
N THR A 3 -17.37 -47.20 -3.41
CA THR A 3 -17.82 -46.37 -2.28
C THR A 3 -16.73 -45.39 -1.82
N PHE A 4 -15.47 -45.85 -1.77
CA PHE A 4 -14.32 -45.02 -1.38
C PHE A 4 -14.04 -43.91 -2.41
N LEU A 5 -14.15 -44.24 -3.70
CA LEU A 5 -14.04 -43.26 -4.78
C LEU A 5 -15.16 -42.23 -4.71
N LEU A 6 -16.40 -42.65 -4.46
CA LEU A 6 -17.54 -41.76 -4.33
C LEU A 6 -17.33 -40.76 -3.17
N PHE A 7 -16.91 -41.24 -2.00
CA PHE A 7 -16.60 -40.39 -0.85
C PHE A 7 -15.46 -39.41 -1.16
N SER A 8 -14.41 -39.86 -1.84
CA SER A 8 -13.27 -39.01 -2.22
C SER A 8 -13.67 -37.91 -3.19
N VAL A 9 -14.53 -38.22 -4.16
CA VAL A 9 -15.05 -37.24 -5.14
C VAL A 9 -15.94 -36.22 -4.43
N ILE A 10 -16.87 -36.65 -3.57
CA ILE A 10 -17.73 -35.74 -2.82
C ILE A 10 -16.90 -34.83 -1.91
N LEU A 11 -15.92 -35.38 -1.22
CA LEU A 11 -15.04 -34.61 -0.34
C LEU A 11 -14.22 -33.57 -1.13
N LEU A 12 -13.72 -33.95 -2.31
CA LEU A 12 -13.01 -33.04 -3.22
C LEU A 12 -13.92 -31.88 -3.67
N TRP A 13 -15.15 -32.19 -4.07
CA TRP A 13 -16.14 -31.19 -4.49
C TRP A 13 -16.53 -30.20 -3.39
N ILE A 14 -16.31 -30.53 -2.12
CA ILE A 14 -16.51 -29.63 -0.98
C ILE A 14 -15.24 -28.85 -0.64
N LEU A 15 -14.07 -29.53 -0.63
CA LEU A 15 -12.79 -28.91 -0.30
C LEU A 15 -12.38 -27.82 -1.29
N VAL A 16 -12.60 -28.05 -2.59
CA VAL A 16 -12.26 -27.10 -3.66
C VAL A 16 -12.96 -25.74 -3.48
N PRO A 17 -14.31 -25.65 -3.41
CA PRO A 17 -14.98 -24.37 -3.23
C PRO A 17 -14.67 -23.74 -1.87
N LEU A 18 -14.49 -24.54 -0.80
CA LEU A 18 -14.11 -24.01 0.51
C LEU A 18 -12.75 -23.31 0.46
N ASN A 19 -11.77 -23.90 -0.23
CA ASN A 19 -10.45 -23.31 -0.43
C ASN A 19 -10.52 -21.99 -1.22
N ILE A 20 -11.33 -21.97 -2.30
CA ILE A 20 -11.55 -20.77 -3.12
C ILE A 20 -12.17 -19.64 -2.28
N VAL A 21 -13.22 -19.95 -1.51
CA VAL A 21 -13.89 -18.97 -0.64
C VAL A 21 -12.94 -18.44 0.43
N MET A 22 -12.16 -19.30 1.08
CA MET A 22 -11.13 -18.88 2.04
C MET A 22 -10.09 -17.95 1.41
N THR A 23 -9.62 -18.28 0.19
CA THR A 23 -8.60 -17.51 -0.52
C THR A 23 -9.13 -16.12 -0.90
N ILE A 24 -10.37 -16.04 -1.41
CA ILE A 24 -11.03 -14.77 -1.72
C ILE A 24 -11.27 -13.95 -0.44
N GLY A 25 -11.73 -14.59 0.64
CA GLY A 25 -11.95 -13.94 1.93
C GLY A 25 -10.65 -13.34 2.50
N LEU A 26 -9.56 -14.09 2.42
CA LEU A 26 -8.24 -13.62 2.85
C LEU A 26 -7.74 -12.47 1.97
N ALA A 27 -7.88 -12.57 0.65
CA ALA A 27 -7.50 -11.51 -0.28
C ALA A 27 -8.29 -10.21 -0.02
N ARG A 28 -9.60 -10.31 0.26
CA ARG A 28 -10.43 -9.16 0.64
C ARG A 28 -9.97 -8.53 1.94
N ARG A 29 -9.65 -9.35 2.96
CA ARG A 29 -9.17 -8.87 4.27
C ARG A 29 -7.81 -8.18 4.15
N ILE A 30 -6.92 -8.68 3.31
CA ILE A 30 -5.64 -8.02 3.03
C ILE A 30 -5.89 -6.69 2.32
N LYS A 31 -6.70 -6.66 1.25
CA LYS A 31 -7.04 -5.41 0.54
C LYS A 31 -7.67 -4.35 1.43
N SER A 32 -8.51 -4.72 2.40
CA SER A 32 -9.08 -3.77 3.36
C SER A 32 -8.07 -3.19 4.37
N ARG A 33 -6.90 -3.82 4.52
CA ARG A 33 -5.81 -3.34 5.37
C ARG A 33 -4.76 -2.56 4.60
N LEU A 34 -4.81 -2.56 3.27
CA LEU A 34 -3.99 -1.65 2.50
C LEU A 34 -4.54 -0.23 2.69
N PRO A 35 -3.68 0.76 2.98
CA PRO A 35 -4.08 2.16 2.92
C PRO A 35 -4.75 2.44 1.56
N PRO A 36 -5.75 3.35 1.50
CA PRO A 36 -6.27 3.80 0.23
C PRO A 36 -5.10 4.21 -0.67
N PRO A 37 -5.16 3.91 -1.98
CA PRO A 37 -4.11 4.34 -2.90
C PRO A 37 -3.93 5.84 -2.72
N ILE A 38 -2.77 6.24 -2.21
CA ILE A 38 -2.40 7.65 -2.10
C ILE A 38 -2.51 8.19 -3.51
N GLU A 39 -3.25 9.29 -3.71
CA GLU A 39 -3.31 9.94 -5.02
C GLU A 39 -1.88 10.29 -5.43
N PHE A 40 -1.34 9.50 -6.36
CA PHE A 40 0.01 9.71 -6.85
C PHE A 40 0.04 11.06 -7.56
N LEU A 41 1.03 11.89 -7.20
CA LEU A 41 1.32 13.15 -7.90
C LEU A 41 1.39 12.88 -9.41
N LYS A 42 0.56 13.57 -10.19
CA LYS A 42 0.54 13.40 -11.65
C LYS A 42 1.57 14.31 -12.29
N ALA A 43 2.36 13.77 -13.21
CA ALA A 43 3.30 14.57 -13.99
C ALA A 43 2.58 15.70 -14.75
N GLY A 44 3.17 16.89 -14.76
CA GLY A 44 2.61 18.08 -15.40
C GLY A 44 1.58 18.84 -14.56
N GLN A 45 1.17 18.32 -13.40
CA GLN A 45 0.43 19.10 -12.41
C GLN A 45 1.40 19.92 -11.54
N PRO A 46 0.99 21.12 -11.08
CA PRO A 46 1.77 21.87 -10.11
C PRO A 46 2.00 21.02 -8.85
N ALA A 47 3.20 21.10 -8.29
CA ALA A 47 3.50 20.45 -7.02
C ALA A 47 2.59 21.02 -5.93
N PRO A 48 2.15 20.19 -4.96
CA PRO A 48 1.35 20.67 -3.85
C PRO A 48 2.17 21.55 -2.91
N PRO A 49 1.52 22.51 -2.23
CA PRO A 49 2.18 23.33 -1.22
C PRO A 49 2.71 22.47 -0.07
N PHE A 50 3.95 22.77 0.31
CA PHE A 50 4.58 22.15 1.47
C PHE A 50 5.33 23.18 2.31
N THR A 51 5.47 22.82 3.58
CA THR A 51 6.35 23.48 4.52
C THR A 51 7.08 22.40 5.31
N ALA A 52 8.39 22.50 5.37
CA ALA A 52 9.23 21.51 6.02
C ALA A 52 10.30 22.19 6.87
N TRP A 53 10.75 21.50 7.92
CA TRP A 53 11.91 21.90 8.68
C TRP A 53 13.15 21.20 8.14
N THR A 54 14.20 21.96 7.90
CA THR A 54 15.50 21.41 7.54
C THR A 54 16.21 20.85 8.76
N LEU A 55 17.26 20.06 8.55
CA LEU A 55 18.14 19.59 9.62
C LEU A 55 18.87 20.74 10.35
N ALA A 56 18.94 21.93 9.73
CA ALA A 56 19.50 23.12 10.35
C ALA A 56 18.48 23.88 11.23
N GLY A 57 17.25 23.37 11.37
CA GLY A 57 16.19 24.03 12.12
C GLY A 57 15.61 25.25 11.40
N THR A 58 15.87 25.41 10.10
CA THR A 58 15.23 26.45 9.29
C THR A 58 13.95 25.90 8.68
N GLN A 59 12.90 26.72 8.66
CA GLN A 59 11.68 26.38 7.95
C GLN A 59 11.83 26.76 6.48
N VAL A 60 11.47 25.84 5.58
CA VAL A 60 11.46 26.04 4.13
C VAL A 60 10.09 25.69 3.56
N THR A 61 9.78 26.31 2.42
CA THR A 61 8.52 26.21 1.69
C THR A 61 8.78 25.92 0.23
N GLU A 62 7.73 25.60 -0.52
CA GLU A 62 7.81 25.45 -1.98
C GLU A 62 8.36 26.70 -2.70
N GLN A 63 8.12 27.90 -2.15
CA GLN A 63 8.50 29.16 -2.78
C GLN A 63 10.01 29.39 -2.73
N ASP A 64 10.69 28.86 -1.71
CA ASP A 64 12.14 28.92 -1.57
C ASP A 64 12.89 28.19 -2.70
N TYR A 65 12.14 27.38 -3.46
CA TYR A 65 12.60 26.54 -4.55
C TYR A 65 12.09 26.99 -5.93
N ALA A 66 11.38 28.12 -6.00
CA ALA A 66 10.79 28.61 -7.24
C ALA A 66 11.83 28.87 -8.33
N GLY A 67 11.55 28.41 -9.56
CA GLY A 67 12.42 28.59 -10.72
C GLY A 67 13.61 27.60 -10.79
N GLN A 68 13.71 26.66 -9.86
CA GLN A 68 14.74 25.62 -9.86
C GLN A 68 14.16 24.25 -10.23
N SER A 69 14.95 23.41 -10.89
CA SER A 69 14.59 22.00 -11.12
C SER A 69 15.08 21.17 -9.93
N ILE A 70 14.14 20.57 -9.20
CA ILE A 70 14.41 19.92 -7.91
C ILE A 70 13.80 18.52 -7.89
N ALA A 71 14.52 17.58 -7.29
CA ALA A 71 14.05 16.24 -7.00
C ALA A 71 13.93 16.05 -5.48
N PHE A 72 12.74 15.71 -5.00
CA PHE A 72 12.50 15.34 -3.61
C PHE A 72 12.55 13.82 -3.44
N ILE A 73 13.44 13.35 -2.56
CA ILE A 73 13.61 11.92 -2.26
C ILE A 73 13.09 11.67 -0.84
N PHE A 74 12.03 10.88 -0.73
CA PHE A 74 11.44 10.50 0.56
C PHE A 74 12.04 9.19 1.05
N LEU A 75 12.70 9.22 2.21
CA LEU A 75 13.29 8.05 2.85
C LEU A 75 12.48 7.69 4.08
N ILE A 76 12.08 6.42 4.20
CA ILE A 76 11.48 5.90 5.43
C ILE A 76 12.63 5.52 6.36
N SER A 77 12.97 6.43 7.27
CA SER A 77 13.93 6.14 8.34
C SER A 77 13.21 5.56 9.55
N PRO A 78 13.70 4.48 10.18
CA PRO A 78 13.13 3.95 11.42
C PRO A 78 13.47 4.81 12.66
N LEU A 79 13.97 6.04 12.49
CA LEU A 79 14.42 6.87 13.61
C LEU A 79 13.23 7.33 14.47
N PRO A 80 13.30 7.20 15.81
CA PRO A 80 12.26 7.68 16.70
C PRO A 80 12.06 9.20 16.52
N ALA A 81 10.80 9.63 16.55
CA ALA A 81 10.44 11.04 16.55
C ALA A 81 11.24 11.78 17.64
N LEU A 82 12.08 12.74 17.24
CA LEU A 82 12.69 13.67 18.17
C LEU A 82 11.58 14.63 18.67
N PRO A 83 11.59 14.98 19.97
CA PRO A 83 10.58 15.82 20.62
C PRO A 83 10.59 17.27 20.12
#